data_AF-A0AAV7HCJ1-F1
#
_entry.id   AF-A0AAV7HCJ1-F1
#
_cell.length_a   1.000
_cell.length_b   1.000
_cell.length_c   1.000
_cell.angle_alpha   90.00
_cell.angle_beta   90.00
_cell.angle_gamma   90.00
#
_symmetry.space_group_name_H-M   'P 1'
#
loop_
_entity.id
_entity.type
_entity.pdbx_description
1 polymer ?
#
loop_
_entity_poly.entity_id
_entity_poly.type
_entity_poly.pdbx_seq_one_letter_code
_entity_poly.pdbx_strand_id
1 'polypeptide(L)'
;MARTKQTTRKSTSGKAPRKQLATKAARKSAPATDGVKKPHHFHPGTVALREIKKYQKSTELLIRKLPFQHIVCEIAQDFKTDLRL
;
A
#
# COMPACT_ATOMS: atom_id res chain seq x y z
N MET A 1 25.42 -8.88 50.57
CA MET A 1 25.76 -7.57 49.97
C MET A 1 25.64 -7.68 48.45
N ALA A 2 24.56 -7.13 47.87
CA ALA A 2 24.24 -7.29 46.46
C ALA A 2 24.90 -6.17 45.63
N ARG A 3 25.71 -6.55 44.64
CA ARG A 3 26.35 -5.61 43.71
C ARG A 3 25.40 -5.32 42.55
N THR A 4 24.62 -4.25 42.66
CA THR A 4 23.79 -3.74 41.57
C THR A 4 24.68 -3.05 40.54
N LYS A 5 24.90 -3.67 39.37
CA LYS A 5 25.59 -3.00 38.26
C LYS A 5 24.62 -2.04 37.58
N GLN A 6 24.79 -0.75 37.85
CA GLN A 6 24.11 0.33 37.16
C GLN A 6 24.72 0.44 35.75
N THR A 7 24.06 -0.09 34.72
CA THR A 7 24.41 0.22 33.33
C THR A 7 23.74 1.54 32.96
N THR A 8 24.52 2.56 32.64
CA THR A 8 24.03 3.87 32.21
C THR A 8 23.25 3.72 30.90
N ARG A 9 21.92 3.67 30.96
CA ARG A 9 21.05 3.87 29.79
C ARG A 9 20.95 5.38 29.55
N LYS A 10 21.45 5.86 28.41
CA LYS A 10 21.17 7.21 27.93
C LYS A 10 19.68 7.30 27.59
N SER A 11 18.88 7.88 28.48
CA SER A 11 17.53 8.32 28.18
C SER A 11 17.61 9.68 27.48
N THR A 12 17.52 9.71 26.17
CA THR A 12 17.32 10.97 25.44
C THR A 12 15.87 11.40 25.62
N SER A 13 15.57 12.01 26.76
CA SER A 13 14.28 12.64 27.03
C SER A 13 14.22 14.01 26.34
N GLY A 14 13.21 14.20 25.49
CA GLY A 14 12.62 15.52 25.20
C GLY A 14 13.43 16.44 24.29
N LYS A 15 12.91 16.66 23.07
CA LYS A 15 13.31 17.76 22.18
C LYS A 15 13.27 19.11 22.91
N ALA A 16 14.33 19.92 22.77
CA ALA A 16 14.30 21.34 23.11
C ALA A 16 13.38 22.14 22.14
N PRO A 17 12.79 23.28 22.54
CA PRO A 17 11.90 24.06 21.69
C PRO A 17 12.70 24.79 20.61
N ARG A 18 12.50 24.38 19.34
CA ARG A 18 13.21 24.94 18.18
C ARG A 18 12.49 26.19 17.67
N LYS A 19 13.20 27.33 17.63
CA LYS A 19 12.82 28.54 16.88
C LYS A 19 12.59 28.18 15.39
N GLN A 20 11.48 28.65 14.82
CA GLN A 20 11.02 28.31 13.48
C GLN A 20 11.97 28.82 12.38
N LEU A 21 12.42 27.89 11.51
CA LEU A 21 12.98 28.19 10.20
C LEU A 21 12.54 27.06 9.24
N ALA A 22 11.70 27.42 8.26
CA ALA A 22 11.27 26.71 7.05
C ALA A 22 11.02 25.19 7.14
N THR A 23 9.75 24.79 7.10
CA THR A 23 9.29 23.40 6.98
C THR A 23 9.45 22.86 5.55
N LYS A 24 10.68 22.46 5.18
CA LYS A 24 10.88 21.52 4.07
C LYS A 24 10.55 20.12 4.61
N ALA A 25 9.44 19.53 4.17
CA ALA A 25 9.07 18.17 4.54
C ALA A 25 10.05 17.17 3.91
N ALA A 26 11.20 16.97 4.54
CA ALA A 26 12.09 15.87 4.26
C ALA A 26 11.37 14.58 4.70
N ARG A 27 10.67 13.93 3.77
CA ARG A 27 10.19 12.56 3.97
C ARG A 27 11.42 11.71 4.32
N LYS A 28 11.37 11.01 5.44
CA LYS A 28 12.44 10.11 5.88
C LYS A 28 12.60 8.97 4.86
N SER A 29 13.44 9.18 3.87
CA SER A 29 13.99 8.12 3.03
C SER A 29 15.51 8.23 3.06
N ALA A 30 16.08 7.49 4.01
CA ALA A 30 17.44 6.95 4.10
C ALA A 30 18.04 7.19 5.50
N PRO A 31 18.41 6.13 6.26
CA PRO A 31 19.56 6.24 7.14
C PRO A 31 20.80 6.38 6.23
N ALA A 32 21.50 7.50 6.35
CA ALA A 32 22.88 7.57 5.89
C ALA A 32 23.68 6.52 6.68
N THR A 33 24.57 5.81 5.98
CA THR A 33 25.62 4.92 6.49
C THR A 33 25.22 3.58 7.11
N ASP A 34 24.17 2.91 6.64
CA ASP A 34 24.12 1.42 6.62
C ASP A 34 22.92 0.93 5.79
N GLY A 35 23.21 0.19 4.70
CA GLY A 35 22.31 -0.60 3.85
C GLY A 35 20.84 -0.16 3.70
N VAL A 36 20.45 0.26 2.49
CA VAL A 36 19.03 0.45 2.14
C VAL A 36 18.22 -0.77 2.55
N LYS A 37 17.25 -0.59 3.47
CA LYS A 37 16.34 -1.67 3.86
C LYS A 37 15.69 -2.23 2.60
N LYS A 38 15.81 -3.55 2.40
CA LYS A 38 15.18 -4.24 1.27
C LYS A 38 13.69 -3.89 1.25
N PRO A 39 13.10 -3.65 0.06
CA PRO A 39 11.66 -3.47 -0.06
C PRO A 39 10.92 -4.62 0.62
N HIS A 40 9.90 -4.30 1.40
CA HIS A 40 9.09 -5.30 2.07
C HIS A 40 8.26 -6.08 1.03
N HIS A 41 8.42 -7.40 1.00
CA HIS A 41 7.63 -8.30 0.17
C HIS A 41 6.70 -9.13 1.05
N PHE A 42 5.42 -9.24 0.68
CA PHE A 42 4.46 -10.08 1.40
C PHE A 42 4.72 -11.56 1.12
N HIS A 43 4.41 -12.43 2.08
CA HIS A 43 4.44 -13.86 1.84
C HIS A 43 3.40 -14.26 0.78
N PRO A 44 3.69 -15.29 -0.05
CA PRO A 44 2.72 -15.82 -0.99
C PRO A 44 1.40 -16.15 -0.27
N GLY A 45 0.28 -15.89 -0.93
CA GLY A 45 -1.06 -16.05 -0.34
C GLY A 45 -1.53 -14.88 0.54
N THR A 46 -0.64 -14.07 1.11
CA THR A 46 -1.04 -12.93 1.98
C THR A 46 -1.87 -11.90 1.22
N VAL A 47 -1.45 -11.56 -0.01
CA VAL A 47 -2.16 -10.62 -0.88
C VAL A 47 -3.45 -11.25 -1.41
N ALA A 48 -3.40 -12.52 -1.82
CA ALA A 48 -4.56 -13.25 -2.34
C ALA A 48 -5.71 -13.34 -1.30
N LEU A 49 -5.41 -13.70 -0.05
CA LEU A 49 -6.43 -13.75 1.01
C LEU A 49 -7.03 -12.37 1.31
N ARG A 50 -6.25 -11.29 1.15
CA ARG A 50 -6.75 -9.92 1.30
C ARG A 50 -7.69 -9.55 0.16
N GLU A 51 -7.35 -9.92 -1.07
CA GLU A 51 -8.17 -9.69 -2.26
C GLU A 51 -9.48 -10.47 -2.23
N ILE A 52 -9.46 -11.75 -1.84
CA ILE A 52 -10.66 -12.58 -1.67
C ILE A 52 -11.63 -11.91 -0.68
N LYS A 53 -11.13 -11.49 0.50
CA LYS A 53 -11.95 -10.78 1.49
C LYS A 53 -12.49 -9.45 0.97
N LYS A 54 -11.70 -8.72 0.17
CA LYS A 54 -12.15 -7.46 -0.44
C LYS A 54 -13.32 -7.70 -1.39
N TYR A 55 -13.17 -8.62 -2.34
CA TYR A 55 -14.18 -8.88 -3.37
C TYR A 55 -15.43 -9.60 -2.86
N GLN A 56 -15.33 -10.36 -1.78
CA GLN A 56 -16.51 -10.92 -1.11
C GLN A 56 -17.32 -9.87 -0.35
N LYS A 57 -16.69 -8.75 0.04
CA LYS A 57 -17.35 -7.66 0.77
C LYS A 57 -18.00 -6.63 -0.16
N SER A 58 -17.42 -6.40 -1.34
CA SER A 58 -17.96 -5.47 -2.34
C SER A 58 -18.80 -6.20 -3.39
N THR A 59 -19.56 -5.45 -4.17
CA THR A 59 -20.38 -5.93 -5.29
C THR A 59 -20.04 -5.19 -6.58
N GLU A 60 -18.81 -4.67 -6.68
CA GLU A 60 -18.34 -3.97 -7.88
C GLU A 60 -18.13 -4.93 -9.06
N LEU A 61 -18.34 -4.44 -10.28
CA LEU A 61 -18.06 -5.22 -11.48
C LEU A 61 -16.55 -5.50 -11.57
N LEU A 62 -16.18 -6.78 -11.67
CA LEU A 62 -14.79 -7.20 -11.78
C LEU A 62 -14.22 -7.01 -13.20
N ILE A 63 -15.10 -6.92 -14.20
CA ILE A 63 -14.76 -6.68 -15.60
C ILE A 63 -15.08 -5.22 -15.94
N ARG A 64 -14.17 -4.55 -16.66
CA ARG A 64 -14.38 -3.16 -17.10
C ARG A 64 -15.54 -3.08 -18.09
N LYS A 65 -16.38 -2.03 -17.95
CA LYS A 65 -17.60 -1.85 -18.75
C LYS A 65 -17.35 -1.73 -20.26
N LEU A 66 -16.43 -0.87 -20.68
CA LEU A 66 -16.19 -0.60 -22.11
C LEU A 66 -15.73 -1.85 -22.91
N PRO A 67 -14.69 -2.59 -22.49
CA PRO A 67 -14.30 -3.79 -23.23
C PRO A 67 -15.38 -4.89 -23.18
N PHE A 68 -16.12 -5.01 -22.07
CA PHE A 68 -17.26 -5.94 -22.01
C PHE A 68 -18.36 -5.55 -23.00
N GLN A 69 -18.68 -4.26 -23.10
CA GLN A 69 -19.65 -3.73 -24.06
C GLN A 69 -19.21 -4.00 -25.50
N HIS A 70 -17.93 -3.80 -25.83
CA HIS A 70 -17.42 -4.10 -27.19
C HIS A 70 -17.62 -5.57 -27.56
N ILE A 71 -17.32 -6.50 -26.65
CA ILE A 71 -17.54 -7.94 -26.87
C ILE A 71 -19.03 -8.25 -27.06
N VAL A 72 -19.89 -7.63 -26.26
CA VAL A 72 -21.35 -7.81 -26.40
C VAL A 72 -21.84 -7.31 -27.76
N CYS A 73 -21.34 -6.16 -28.23
CA CYS A 73 -21.66 -5.63 -29.57
C CYS A 73 -21.13 -6.52 -30.70
N GLU A 74 -19.90 -7.03 -30.57
CA GLU A 74 -19.29 -7.95 -31.54
C GLU A 74 -20.16 -9.21 -31.73
N ILE A 75 -20.54 -9.85 -30.62
CA ILE A 75 -21.40 -11.05 -30.66
C ILE A 75 -22.79 -10.72 -31.20
N ALA A 76 -23.39 -9.59 -30.80
CA ALA A 76 -24.72 -9.21 -31.25
C ALA A 76 -24.78 -8.96 -32.77
N GLN A 77 -23.69 -8.43 -33.35
CA GLN A 77 -23.58 -8.18 -34.79
C GLN A 77 -23.72 -9.45 -35.62
N ASP A 78 -23.22 -10.58 -35.12
CA ASP A 78 -23.32 -11.90 -35.79
C ASP A 78 -24.77 -12.38 -35.92
N PHE A 79 -25.67 -11.93 -35.06
CA PHE A 79 -27.08 -12.31 -35.09
C PHE A 79 -27.96 -11.29 -35.81
N LYS A 80 -27.72 -9.99 -35.62
CA LYS A 80 -28.48 -8.91 -36.27
C LYS A 80 -27.67 -7.63 -36.32
N THR A 81 -27.48 -7.11 -37.53
CA THR A 81 -26.52 -6.03 -37.81
C THR A 81 -26.90 -4.64 -37.32
N ASP A 82 -28.17 -4.41 -36.95
CA ASP A 82 -28.70 -3.10 -36.52
C ASP A 82 -29.21 -3.11 -35.07
N LEU A 83 -28.69 -4.04 -34.25
CA LEU A 83 -29.01 -4.11 -32.82
C LEU A 83 -28.42 -2.88 -32.10
N ARG A 84 -29.28 -2.11 -31.45
CA ARG A 84 -28.89 -1.05 -30.51
C ARG A 84 -29.09 -1.56 -29.09
N LEU A 85 -27.99 -1.74 -28.36
CA LEU A 85 -27.92 -2.22 -26.98
C LEU A 85 -27.57 -1.09 -26.00
#